data_AF-A0A7T2PJ00-F1
#
_entry.id   AF-A0A7T2PJ00-F1
#
_cell.length_a   1.000
_cell.length_b   1.000
_cell.length_c   1.000
_cell.angle_alpha   90.00
_cell.angle_beta   90.00
_cell.angle_gamma   90.00
#
_symmetry.space_group_name_H-M   'P 1'
#
loop_
_entity.id
_entity.type
_entity.pdbx_description
1 polymer ?
#
loop_
_entity_poly.entity_id
_entity_poly.type
_entity_poly.pdbx_seq_one_letter_code
_entity_poly.pdbx_strand_id
1 'polypeptide(L)'
;MAVNQAKIFEQLEQLTQELDVDEFIYSFLTVFGFPKATVSRIRNGDDPRNLAKEAGHVALKNKLYFQSTVERADLNALLDARLSDPAIAKHKIRFVLVTDFIRFLAWDTCNCSPRWH
;
A
#
# COMPACT_ATOMS: atom_id res chain seq x y z
N MET A 1 -4.92 7.84 -19.92
CA MET A 1 -4.25 6.67 -20.52
C MET A 1 -5.02 5.44 -20.07
N ALA A 2 -5.33 4.51 -20.97
CA ALA A 2 -6.00 3.26 -20.61
C ALA A 2 -5.05 2.37 -19.81
N VAL A 3 -5.55 1.78 -18.72
CA VAL A 3 -4.79 0.82 -17.91
C VAL A 3 -4.68 -0.48 -18.70
N ASN A 4 -3.46 -0.95 -18.96
CA ASN A 4 -3.23 -2.26 -19.61
C ASN A 4 -3.16 -3.35 -18.53
N GLN A 5 -4.28 -4.03 -18.32
CA GLN A 5 -4.45 -5.01 -17.26
C GLN A 5 -3.56 -6.24 -17.43
N ALA A 6 -3.40 -6.75 -18.66
CA ALA A 6 -2.56 -7.91 -18.95
C ALA A 6 -1.10 -7.65 -18.56
N LYS A 7 -0.59 -6.47 -18.94
CA LYS A 7 0.77 -6.05 -18.59
C LYS A 7 0.97 -5.90 -17.08
N ILE A 8 -0.03 -5.38 -16.36
CA ILE A 8 0.03 -5.28 -14.90
C ILE A 8 0.14 -6.67 -14.28
N PHE A 9 -0.61 -7.64 -14.78
CA PHE A 9 -0.62 -9.01 -14.27
C PHE A 9 0.75 -9.68 -14.45
N GLU A 10 1.32 -9.62 -15.66
CA GLU A 10 2.66 -10.15 -15.97
C GLU A 10 3.74 -9.54 -15.07
N GLN A 11 3.70 -8.21 -14.89
CA GLN A 11 4.66 -7.53 -14.03
C GLN A 11 4.48 -7.90 -12.56
N LEU A 12 3.26 -8.15 -12.09
CA LEU A 12 3.00 -8.55 -10.71
C LEU A 12 3.48 -9.98 -10.44
N GLU A 13 3.32 -10.90 -11.40
CA GLU A 13 3.87 -12.26 -11.32
C GLU A 13 5.40 -12.26 -11.22
N GLN A 14 6.07 -11.37 -11.96
CA GLN A 14 7.52 -11.23 -11.84
C GLN A 14 7.94 -10.72 -10.45
N LEU A 15 7.17 -9.80 -9.87
CA LEU A 15 7.46 -9.27 -8.53
C LEU A 15 7.32 -10.30 -7.41
N THR A 16 6.54 -11.36 -7.61
CA THR A 16 6.40 -12.41 -6.59
C THR A 16 7.44 -13.52 -6.74
N GLN A 17 8.12 -13.64 -7.89
CA GLN A 17 9.18 -14.63 -8.12
C GLN A 17 10.50 -14.26 -7.45
N GLU A 18 10.91 -12.98 -7.53
CA GLU A 18 12.12 -12.43 -6.91
C GLU A 18 11.72 -11.44 -5.81
N LEU A 19 11.02 -11.95 -4.80
CA LEU A 19 10.46 -11.11 -3.74
C LEU A 19 11.56 -10.52 -2.86
N ASP A 20 11.83 -9.24 -3.05
CA ASP A 20 12.55 -8.39 -2.11
C ASP A 20 11.55 -7.64 -1.22
N VAL A 21 11.53 -7.98 0.07
CA VAL A 21 10.59 -7.44 1.06
C VAL A 21 10.71 -5.92 1.20
N ASP A 22 11.92 -5.38 1.14
CA ASP A 22 12.19 -3.96 1.32
C ASP A 22 11.84 -3.17 0.06
N GLU A 23 11.97 -3.80 -1.12
CA GLU A 23 11.69 -3.16 -2.41
C GLU A 23 10.27 -3.39 -2.95
N PHE A 24 9.52 -4.33 -2.37
CA PHE A 24 8.22 -4.76 -2.87
C PHE A 24 7.26 -3.59 -3.13
N ILE A 25 7.08 -2.69 -2.14
CA ILE A 25 6.10 -1.61 -2.25
C ILE A 25 6.47 -0.61 -3.36
N TYR A 26 7.75 -0.35 -3.59
CA TYR A 26 8.21 0.57 -4.62
C TYR A 26 7.99 0.00 -6.01
N SER A 27 8.27 -1.29 -6.16
CA SER A 27 8.00 -2.03 -7.39
C SER A 27 6.50 -2.15 -7.65
N PHE A 28 5.69 -2.42 -6.63
CA PHE A 28 4.24 -2.41 -6.70
C PHE A 28 3.71 -1.06 -7.20
N LEU A 29 4.13 0.05 -6.60
CA LEU A 29 3.75 1.39 -7.06
C LEU A 29 4.15 1.64 -8.53
N THR A 30 5.32 1.15 -8.95
CA THR A 30 5.78 1.26 -10.34
C THR A 30 4.87 0.52 -11.32
N VAL A 31 4.47 -0.72 -10.98
CA VAL A 31 3.55 -1.54 -11.81
C VAL A 31 2.17 -0.89 -11.92
N PHE A 32 1.67 -0.29 -10.84
CA PHE A 32 0.41 0.46 -10.86
C PHE A 32 0.50 1.85 -11.51
N GLY A 33 1.65 2.20 -12.09
CA GLY A 33 1.82 3.40 -12.93
C GLY A 33 2.12 4.68 -12.16
N PHE A 34 2.64 4.59 -10.93
CA PHE A 34 3.12 5.78 -10.21
C PHE A 34 4.39 6.34 -10.91
N PRO A 35 4.58 7.67 -10.96
CA PRO A 35 5.76 8.26 -11.58
C PRO A 35 7.05 7.80 -10.91
N LYS A 36 8.05 7.38 -11.70
CA LYS A 36 9.36 6.92 -11.19
C LYS A 36 10.02 7.89 -10.20
N ALA A 37 9.96 9.19 -10.49
CA ALA A 37 10.50 10.22 -9.61
C ALA A 37 9.80 10.26 -8.23
N THR A 38 8.49 9.97 -8.18
CA THR A 38 7.75 9.87 -6.91
C THR A 38 8.17 8.62 -6.16
N VAL A 39 8.21 7.47 -6.83
CA VAL A 39 8.64 6.21 -6.20
C VAL A 39 10.05 6.34 -5.62
N SER A 40 10.99 6.92 -6.36
CA SER A 40 12.37 7.14 -5.89
C SER A 40 12.46 8.05 -4.67
N ARG A 41 11.66 9.13 -4.61
CA ARG A 41 11.64 10.00 -3.42
C ARG A 41 11.07 9.30 -2.20
N ILE A 42 10.02 8.49 -2.36
CA ILE A 42 9.43 7.71 -1.25
C ILE A 42 10.46 6.68 -0.76
N ARG A 43 11.17 6.02 -1.68
CA ARG A 43 12.22 5.05 -1.38
C ARG A 43 13.36 5.65 -0.56
N ASN A 44 13.82 6.85 -0.91
CA ASN A 44 14.92 7.50 -0.20
C ASN A 44 14.51 8.14 1.14
N GLY A 45 13.21 8.12 1.49
CA GLY A 45 12.70 8.83 2.67
C GLY A 45 12.62 10.35 2.52
N ASP A 46 12.93 10.88 1.34
CA ASP A 46 12.97 12.31 1.05
C ASP A 46 11.60 12.88 0.60
N ASP A 47 10.57 12.05 0.42
CA ASP A 47 9.27 12.52 -0.04
C ASP A 47 8.41 13.06 1.11
N PRO A 48 8.16 14.38 1.20
CA PRO A 48 7.24 14.93 2.19
C PRO A 48 5.79 14.48 1.99
N ARG A 49 5.48 13.82 0.87
CA ARG A 49 4.16 13.25 0.57
C ARG A 49 3.97 11.85 1.15
N ASN A 50 5.04 11.18 1.59
CA ASN A 50 4.88 9.97 2.41
C ASN A 50 4.45 10.40 3.82
N LEU A 51 3.21 10.06 4.17
CA LEU A 51 2.61 10.42 5.45
C LEU A 51 2.90 9.39 6.55
N ALA A 52 3.51 8.26 6.19
CA ALA A 52 3.89 7.23 7.14
C ALA A 52 5.10 7.71 7.95
N LYS A 53 5.04 7.50 9.27
CA LYS A 53 6.13 7.85 10.18
C LYS A 53 7.05 6.67 10.48
N GLU A 54 6.60 5.47 10.17
CA GLU A 54 7.29 4.22 10.46
C GLU A 54 8.15 3.82 9.26
N ALA A 55 9.36 3.33 9.52
CA ALA A 55 10.27 2.88 8.47
C ALA A 55 9.66 1.69 7.70
N GLY A 56 9.84 1.66 6.38
CA GLY A 56 9.26 0.64 5.50
C GLY A 56 7.76 0.83 5.21
N HIS A 57 7.07 1.75 5.90
CA HIS A 57 5.66 2.03 5.64
C HIS A 57 5.51 3.12 4.58
N VAL A 58 4.43 3.03 3.80
CA VAL A 58 4.12 4.01 2.76
C VAL A 58 2.67 4.47 2.91
N ALA A 59 2.45 5.76 3.13
CA ALA A 59 1.11 6.33 3.20
C ALA A 59 0.97 7.51 2.24
N LEU A 60 0.09 7.38 1.26
CA LEU A 60 -0.14 8.36 0.21
C LEU A 60 -1.60 8.84 0.24
N LYS A 61 -1.80 10.15 0.43
CA LYS A 61 -3.13 10.80 0.48
C LYS A 61 -4.00 10.40 -0.73
N ASN A 62 -5.27 10.08 -0.49
CA ASN A 62 -6.24 9.63 -1.52
C ASN A 62 -5.84 8.33 -2.27
N LYS A 63 -4.82 7.60 -1.82
CA LYS A 63 -4.27 6.44 -2.51
C LYS A 63 -4.25 5.22 -1.61
N LEU A 64 -3.18 5.00 -0.86
CA LEU A 64 -3.03 3.81 -0.06
C LEU A 64 -2.18 4.04 1.18
N TYR A 65 -2.35 3.16 2.15
CA TYR A 65 -1.43 2.92 3.26
C TYR A 65 -0.89 1.50 3.10
N PHE A 66 0.41 1.31 3.23
CA PHE A 66 1.08 0.03 3.18
C PHE A 66 1.91 -0.17 4.43
N GLN A 67 1.77 -1.36 5.01
CA GLN A 67 2.59 -1.87 6.10
C GLN A 67 2.97 -3.33 5.81
N SER A 68 4.27 -3.61 5.83
CA SER A 68 4.78 -4.98 5.87
C SER A 68 5.14 -5.36 7.30
N THR A 69 5.14 -6.65 7.59
CA THR A 69 5.70 -7.22 8.82
C THR A 69 6.48 -8.48 8.48
N VAL A 70 7.61 -8.71 9.15
CA VAL A 70 8.43 -9.92 9.00
C VAL A 70 8.26 -10.89 10.18
N GLU A 71 7.56 -10.45 11.22
CA GLU A 71 7.31 -11.26 12.42
C GLU A 71 5.95 -11.95 12.33
N ARG A 72 5.72 -12.97 13.17
CA ARG A 72 4.41 -13.65 13.35
C ARG A 72 3.39 -12.73 14.03
N ALA A 73 3.16 -11.54 13.47
CA ALA A 73 2.15 -10.61 13.91
C ALA A 73 0.77 -11.02 13.39
N ASP A 74 -0.28 -10.72 14.16
CA ASP A 74 -1.64 -10.90 13.70
C ASP A 74 -2.00 -9.80 12.68
N LEU A 75 -2.01 -10.15 11.40
CA LEU A 75 -2.33 -9.23 10.32
C LEU A 75 -3.72 -8.61 10.46
N ASN A 76 -4.71 -9.32 11.04
CA ASN A 76 -6.03 -8.76 11.23
C ASN A 76 -5.99 -7.66 12.28
N ALA A 77 -5.30 -7.91 13.41
CA ALA A 77 -5.12 -6.91 14.45
C ALA A 77 -4.37 -5.67 13.93
N LEU A 78 -3.34 -5.86 13.10
CA LEU A 78 -2.64 -4.75 12.44
C LEU A 78 -3.56 -3.96 11.50
N LEU A 79 -4.36 -4.65 10.68
CA LEU A 79 -5.32 -4.01 9.80
C LEU A 79 -6.34 -3.20 10.59
N ASP A 80 -6.94 -3.78 11.63
CA ASP A 80 -7.93 -3.12 12.49
C ASP A 80 -7.34 -1.90 13.20
N ALA A 81 -6.11 -2.01 13.69
CA ALA A 81 -5.38 -0.89 14.28
C ALA A 81 -5.18 0.26 13.28
N ARG A 82 -4.82 -0.06 12.03
CA ARG A 82 -4.69 0.96 10.97
C ARG A 82 -6.02 1.56 10.58
N LEU A 83 -7.07 0.76 10.42
CA LEU A 83 -8.41 1.27 10.10
C LEU A 83 -8.96 2.19 11.21
N SER A 84 -8.56 1.96 12.46
CA SER A 84 -8.91 2.82 13.61
C SER A 84 -8.06 4.09 13.71
N ASP A 85 -6.97 4.21 12.96
CA ASP A 85 -6.09 5.39 12.98
C ASP A 85 -6.81 6.59 12.29
N PRO A 86 -7.03 7.71 13.00
CA PRO A 86 -7.68 8.90 12.42
C PRO A 86 -6.93 9.46 11.21
N ALA A 87 -5.63 9.16 11.04
CA ALA A 87 -4.85 9.53 9.87
C ALA A 87 -5.43 8.92 8.58
N ILE A 88 -5.97 7.70 8.62
CA ILE A 88 -6.57 7.03 7.45
C ILE A 88 -7.75 7.85 6.92
N ALA A 89 -8.68 8.23 7.81
CA ALA A 89 -9.83 9.06 7.45
C ALA A 89 -9.40 10.48 7.05
N LYS A 90 -8.52 11.12 7.83
CA LYS A 90 -8.03 12.48 7.60
C LYS A 90 -7.38 12.64 6.23
N HIS A 91 -6.56 11.67 5.82
CA HIS A 91 -5.85 11.69 4.54
C HIS A 91 -6.60 10.96 3.42
N LYS A 92 -7.84 10.53 3.70
CA LYS A 92 -8.72 9.83 2.76
C LYS A 92 -8.00 8.68 2.07
N ILE A 93 -7.20 7.92 2.82
CA ILE A 93 -6.51 6.75 2.30
C ILE A 93 -7.56 5.79 1.72
N ARG A 94 -7.45 5.43 0.44
CA ARG A 94 -8.47 4.61 -0.25
C ARG A 94 -8.28 3.12 0.04
N PHE A 95 -7.04 2.65 0.08
CA PHE A 95 -6.72 1.25 0.41
C PHE A 95 -5.77 1.15 1.59
N VAL A 96 -6.04 0.25 2.53
CA VAL A 96 -5.08 -0.15 3.57
C VAL A 96 -4.58 -1.55 3.22
N LEU A 97 -3.27 -1.67 3.02
CA LEU A 97 -2.57 -2.89 2.60
C LEU A 97 -1.66 -3.34 3.74
N VAL A 98 -1.84 -4.58 4.20
CA VAL A 98 -1.02 -5.20 5.25
C VAL A 98 -0.59 -6.59 4.81
N THR A 99 0.70 -6.90 4.92
CA THR A 99 1.25 -8.17 4.43
C THR A 99 2.39 -8.68 5.30
N ASP A 100 2.42 -9.99 5.52
CA ASP A 100 3.60 -10.73 6.03
C ASP A 100 4.31 -11.50 4.90
N PHE A 101 3.92 -11.24 3.65
CA PHE A 101 4.36 -11.91 2.42
C PHE A 101 4.00 -13.40 2.31
N ILE A 102 3.27 -13.94 3.30
CA ILE A 102 2.56 -15.23 3.22
C ILE A 102 1.08 -14.97 2.94
N ARG A 103 0.53 -13.92 3.57
CA ARG A 103 -0.84 -13.44 3.45
C ARG A 103 -0.81 -11.95 3.11
N PHE A 104 -1.69 -11.56 2.20
CA PHE A 104 -1.87 -10.18 1.77
C PHE A 104 -3.30 -9.72 2.06
N LEU A 105 -3.44 -8.76 2.98
CA LEU A 105 -4.73 -8.14 3.32
C LEU A 105 -4.85 -6.78 2.65
N ALA A 106 -5.99 -6.54 2.01
CA ALA A 106 -6.31 -5.26 1.40
C ALA A 106 -7.74 -4.84 1.78
N TRP A 107 -7.88 -3.65 2.34
CA TRP A 107 -9.17 -3.09 2.72
C TRP A 107 -9.46 -1.80 1.97
N ASP A 108 -10.64 -1.71 1.34
CA ASP A 108 -11.13 -0.49 0.70
C ASP A 108 -11.93 0.35 1.71
N THR A 109 -11.41 1.51 2.08
CA THR A 109 -12.01 2.40 3.10
C THR A 109 -13.25 3.14 2.59
N CYS A 110 -13.40 3.33 1.28
CA CYS A 110 -14.48 4.15 0.72
C CYS A 110 -15.72 3.30 0.36
N ASN A 111 -15.73 2.00 0.71
CA ASN A 111 -16.95 1.17 0.62
C ASN A 111 -17.78 1.09 1.92
N CYS A 112 -17.44 1.81 2.99
CA CYS A 112 -18.33 1.96 4.15
C CYS A 112 -19.13 3.26 4.07
N SER A 113 -20.06 3.33 3.12
CA SER A 113 -21.23 4.21 3.25
C SER A 113 -22.43 3.31 3.56
N PRO A 114 -23.07 3.42 4.74
CA PRO A 114 -24.43 2.92 4.89
C PRO A 114 -25.34 3.89 4.14
N ARG A 115 -25.48 3.70 2.82
CA ARG A 115 -26.56 4.32 2.05
C ARG A 115 -27.73 3.34 2.02
N TRP A 116 -28.46 3.33 3.13
CA TRP A 116 -29.85 2.91 3.18
C TRP A 116 -30.64 4.05 3.82
N HIS A 117 -31.14 4.96 2.98
CA HIS A 117 -32.25 5.84 3.28
C HIS A 117 -33.31 5.64 2.21
#